data_AF-A0AAD7ULC5-F1
#
_entry.id   AF-A0AAD7ULC5-F1
#
_cell.length_a   1.000
_cell.length_b   1.000
_cell.length_c   1.000
_cell.angle_alpha   90.00
_cell.angle_beta   90.00
_cell.angle_gamma   90.00
#
_symmetry.space_group_name_H-M   'P 1'
#
loop_
_entity.id
_entity.type
_entity.pdbx_description
1 polymer ?
#
loop_
_entity_poly.entity_id
_entity_poly.type
_entity_poly.pdbx_seq_one_letter_code
_entity_poly.pdbx_strand_id
1 'polypeptide(L)'
;MEAPTAGVRTRVGTETTSVCLRLEERPPTPPHVRRWRKSQFREPGKRVVHPGSQLDRIEARLFGRVKVASDHVEDVWGHRSDERGEEIYASRKREPLGRSSVRGDDDVPSNAVFGRRSANPAEDAKSLVCPPHVEETHKDLYKISHGASDPGEQRRRRYAWNVDPSSHRFGAGVGSHVALNGSSSQVAAALRLNDPPRLEATAISSRRVDVVGRPRDLGVSNKPPGRVYGKKSIRGESDWDARQCIQGAAPQTRDDDDDDLGTSLTPGYRNFPTSRPFGIPSVRSDVPKYARRSIADSQNYGDDPSAGTLIYPTALPCCDHLTKPRPKSELREILRKAIDPAAWTDGDFDAAFDRAAAANDGQVNLRDLHQALIHLRTAN
;
A
#
# COMPACT_ATOMS: atom_id res chain seq x y z
N MET A 1 18.29 85.85 -110.88
CA MET A 1 17.04 85.15 -110.49
C MET A 1 17.17 83.73 -110.99
N GLU A 2 17.12 82.73 -110.11
CA GLU A 2 17.02 81.34 -110.55
C GLU A 2 15.58 81.05 -111.00
N ALA A 3 15.42 80.28 -112.08
CA ALA A 3 14.11 79.86 -112.54
C ALA A 3 13.55 78.78 -111.60
N PRO A 4 12.27 78.85 -111.18
CA PRO A 4 11.66 77.79 -110.39
C PRO A 4 11.62 76.49 -111.19
N THR A 5 12.17 75.41 -110.64
CA THR A 5 12.24 74.12 -111.32
C THR A 5 10.85 73.53 -111.55
N ALA A 6 10.51 73.31 -112.82
CA ALA A 6 9.26 72.68 -113.23
C ALA A 6 9.26 71.19 -112.85
N GLY A 7 8.46 70.83 -111.83
CA GLY A 7 8.32 69.45 -111.38
C GLY A 7 7.26 69.32 -110.28
N VAL A 8 6.61 68.16 -110.21
CA VAL A 8 5.58 67.90 -109.20
C VAL A 8 6.24 67.66 -107.84
N ARG A 9 6.21 68.67 -106.97
CA ARG A 9 6.50 68.47 -105.53
C ARG A 9 5.37 67.67 -104.90
N THR A 10 5.60 66.37 -104.71
CA THR A 10 4.73 65.53 -103.88
C THR A 10 4.72 66.07 -102.45
N ARG A 11 3.54 66.12 -101.82
CA ARG A 11 3.39 66.51 -100.41
C ARG A 11 3.80 65.35 -99.51
N VAL A 12 5.10 65.08 -99.41
CA VAL A 12 5.64 64.24 -98.33
C VAL A 12 5.42 64.99 -97.02
N GLY A 13 4.61 64.43 -96.12
CA GLY A 13 4.40 64.99 -94.79
C GLY A 13 5.64 64.88 -93.91
N THR A 14 5.56 65.29 -92.64
CA THR A 14 6.64 65.14 -91.65
C THR A 14 6.88 63.69 -91.18
N GLU A 15 6.39 62.73 -91.95
CA GLU A 15 6.41 61.28 -91.69
C GLU A 15 7.77 60.69 -92.08
N THR A 16 8.76 60.84 -91.19
CA THR A 16 10.06 60.17 -91.35
C THR A 16 10.01 58.75 -90.78
N THR A 17 10.90 57.87 -91.25
CA THR A 17 11.09 56.53 -90.66
C THR A 17 11.39 56.58 -89.16
N SER A 18 12.01 57.66 -88.68
CA SER A 18 12.26 57.88 -87.25
C SER A 18 11.01 58.20 -86.43
N VAL A 19 9.95 58.74 -87.06
CA VAL A 19 8.63 58.92 -86.43
C VAL A 19 7.92 57.58 -86.32
N CYS A 20 7.98 56.73 -87.35
CA CYS A 20 7.37 55.38 -87.31
C CYS A 20 7.97 54.47 -86.21
N LEU A 21 9.22 54.71 -85.80
CA LEU A 21 9.87 54.01 -84.68
C LEU A 21 9.55 54.63 -83.31
N ARG A 22 9.06 55.87 -83.26
CA ARG A 22 8.61 56.55 -82.03
C ARG A 22 7.13 56.23 -81.81
N LEU A 23 6.87 55.10 -81.15
CA LEU A 23 5.53 54.76 -80.70
C LEU A 23 5.05 55.77 -79.65
N GLU A 24 4.20 56.72 -80.07
CA GLU A 24 3.57 57.69 -79.17
C GLU A 24 2.72 56.99 -78.09
N GLU A 25 2.64 57.61 -76.91
CA GLU A 25 1.96 57.04 -75.76
C GLU A 25 0.45 56.97 -76.00
N ARG A 26 -0.04 55.76 -76.27
CA ARG A 26 -1.46 55.53 -76.59
C ARG A 26 -2.33 55.87 -75.38
N PRO A 27 -3.48 56.56 -75.57
CA PRO A 27 -4.34 56.96 -74.46
C PRO A 27 -4.78 55.75 -73.62
N PRO A 28 -4.71 55.84 -72.27
CA PRO A 28 -4.97 54.71 -71.40
C PRO A 28 -6.43 54.25 -71.48
N THR A 29 -6.65 52.94 -71.31
CA THR A 29 -8.00 52.35 -71.40
C THR A 29 -8.88 52.84 -70.24
N PRO A 30 -10.06 53.45 -70.51
CA PRO A 30 -10.93 53.99 -69.46
C PRO A 30 -11.36 52.94 -68.42
N PRO A 31 -11.40 53.29 -67.13
CA PRO A 31 -11.51 52.32 -66.03
C PRO A 31 -12.80 51.48 -66.07
N HIS A 32 -13.93 52.06 -66.49
CA HIS A 32 -15.20 51.34 -66.57
C HIS A 32 -15.23 50.25 -67.68
N VAL A 33 -14.42 50.41 -68.74
CA VAL A 33 -14.26 49.42 -69.83
C VAL A 33 -13.16 48.40 -69.51
N ARG A 34 -12.17 48.78 -68.68
CA ARG A 34 -10.97 48.00 -68.36
C ARG A 34 -11.27 46.56 -67.95
N ARG A 35 -12.31 46.32 -67.13
CA ARG A 35 -12.75 44.97 -66.71
C ARG A 35 -13.12 44.03 -67.85
N TRP A 36 -13.58 44.55 -68.99
CA TRP A 36 -14.00 43.76 -70.16
C TRP A 36 -12.89 43.62 -71.23
N ARG A 37 -11.71 44.23 -71.02
CA ARG A 37 -10.65 44.33 -72.04
C ARG A 37 -9.62 43.23 -71.87
N LYS A 38 -9.30 42.53 -72.97
CA LYS A 38 -8.31 41.43 -73.03
C LYS A 38 -6.90 41.82 -72.57
N SER A 39 -6.56 43.10 -72.49
CA SER A 39 -5.33 43.61 -71.87
C SER A 39 -5.27 43.32 -70.37
N GLN A 40 -6.39 43.42 -69.65
CA GLN A 40 -6.44 43.20 -68.20
C GLN A 40 -6.12 41.75 -67.80
N PHE A 41 -6.44 40.79 -68.68
CA PHE A 41 -6.07 39.37 -68.51
C PHE A 41 -4.62 39.04 -68.88
N ARG A 42 -3.86 40.03 -69.37
CA ARG A 42 -2.46 39.89 -69.79
C ARG A 42 -1.53 40.84 -69.01
N GLU A 43 -2.01 41.50 -67.96
CA GLU A 43 -1.16 42.25 -67.03
C GLU A 43 -0.29 41.28 -66.22
N PRO A 44 1.05 41.32 -66.32
CA PRO A 44 1.91 40.40 -65.59
C PRO A 44 1.81 40.59 -64.07
N GLY A 45 2.01 39.51 -63.31
CA GLY A 45 2.02 39.53 -61.85
C GLY A 45 0.65 39.70 -61.16
N LYS A 46 -0.46 39.74 -61.90
CA LYS A 46 -1.81 39.89 -61.32
C LYS A 46 -2.67 38.64 -61.50
N ARG A 47 -3.45 38.30 -60.48
CA ARG A 47 -4.47 37.24 -60.57
C ARG A 47 -5.61 37.69 -61.48
N VAL A 48 -5.92 36.90 -62.50
CA VAL A 48 -7.13 37.06 -63.30
C VAL A 48 -8.36 36.81 -62.43
N VAL A 49 -9.24 37.79 -62.36
CA VAL A 49 -10.57 37.71 -61.72
C VAL A 49 -11.62 37.72 -62.83
N HIS A 50 -12.72 36.99 -62.65
CA HIS A 50 -13.82 37.03 -63.61
C HIS A 50 -14.45 38.43 -63.64
N PRO A 51 -14.67 39.07 -64.81
CA PRO A 51 -15.12 40.47 -64.87
C PRO A 51 -16.45 40.78 -64.17
N GLY A 52 -17.31 39.77 -64.02
CA GLY A 52 -18.55 39.88 -63.25
C GLY A 52 -18.32 40.12 -61.76
N SER A 53 -17.34 39.43 -61.15
CA SER A 53 -17.02 39.52 -59.72
C SER A 53 -15.86 40.47 -59.40
N GLN A 54 -15.38 41.25 -60.38
CA GLN A 54 -14.32 42.24 -60.17
C GLN A 54 -14.79 43.49 -59.37
N LEU A 55 -16.10 43.64 -59.15
CA LEU A 55 -16.69 44.66 -58.28
C LEU A 55 -17.04 44.13 -56.88
N ASP A 56 -16.95 42.81 -56.65
CA ASP A 56 -17.36 42.20 -55.39
C ASP A 56 -16.33 42.47 -54.30
N ARG A 57 -16.78 42.92 -53.13
CA ARG A 57 -15.91 43.20 -51.99
C ARG A 57 -15.42 41.89 -51.38
N ILE A 58 -14.19 41.50 -51.70
CA ILE A 58 -13.49 40.39 -51.04
C ILE A 58 -13.24 40.80 -49.57
N GLU A 59 -13.98 40.23 -48.64
CA GLU A 59 -13.74 40.39 -47.21
C GLU A 59 -12.52 39.56 -46.76
N ALA A 60 -11.66 40.15 -45.94
CA ALA A 60 -10.50 39.48 -45.34
C ALA A 60 -10.92 38.60 -44.14
N ARG A 61 -11.74 37.57 -44.40
CA ARG A 61 -12.07 36.53 -43.41
C ARG A 61 -10.93 35.51 -43.35
N LEU A 62 -10.66 34.95 -42.17
CA LEU A 62 -9.84 33.73 -42.07
C LEU A 62 -10.61 32.56 -42.66
N PHE A 63 -10.03 31.89 -43.67
CA PHE A 63 -10.61 30.71 -44.30
C PHE A 63 -10.05 29.44 -43.65
N GLY A 64 -10.88 28.76 -42.85
CA GLY A 64 -10.52 27.50 -42.21
C GLY A 64 -11.56 27.06 -41.18
N ARG A 65 -11.48 25.81 -40.71
CA ARG A 65 -12.20 25.39 -39.51
C ARG A 65 -11.40 25.84 -38.28
N VAL A 66 -11.87 26.90 -37.63
CA VAL A 66 -11.43 27.23 -36.26
C VAL A 66 -11.74 26.03 -35.39
N LYS A 67 -10.79 25.55 -34.59
CA LYS A 67 -11.07 24.50 -33.60
C LYS A 67 -12.10 25.04 -32.61
N VAL A 68 -13.10 24.24 -32.27
CA VAL A 68 -13.94 24.48 -31.10
C VAL A 68 -13.03 24.59 -29.88
N ALA A 69 -13.37 25.47 -28.92
CA ALA A 69 -12.64 25.55 -27.66
C ALA A 69 -12.60 24.15 -27.02
N SER A 70 -11.39 23.62 -26.89
CA SER A 70 -11.13 22.35 -26.20
C SER A 70 -10.74 22.68 -24.77
N ASP A 71 -11.33 22.00 -23.80
CA ASP A 71 -10.96 22.12 -22.39
C ASP A 71 -9.44 22.00 -22.25
N HIS A 72 -8.79 23.04 -21.72
CA HIS A 72 -7.33 23.04 -21.66
C HIS A 72 -6.84 22.12 -20.56
N VAL A 73 -5.65 21.54 -20.77
CA VAL A 73 -4.98 20.65 -19.81
C VAL A 73 -4.95 21.28 -18.41
N GLU A 74 -4.68 22.58 -18.32
CA GLU A 74 -4.60 23.35 -17.07
C GLU A 74 -5.97 23.55 -16.40
N ASP A 75 -7.07 23.68 -17.16
CA ASP A 75 -8.42 23.78 -16.63
C ASP A 75 -8.92 22.43 -16.06
N VAL A 76 -8.49 21.32 -16.66
CA VAL A 76 -8.88 19.95 -16.26
C VAL A 76 -8.00 19.41 -15.12
N TRP A 77 -6.69 19.71 -15.11
CA TRP A 77 -5.78 19.36 -14.01
C TRP A 77 -5.80 20.36 -12.85
N GLY A 78 -6.52 21.48 -12.99
CA GLY A 78 -6.69 22.50 -11.97
C GLY A 78 -7.53 22.02 -10.77
N HIS A 79 -6.96 21.13 -9.95
CA HIS A 79 -7.56 20.61 -8.72
C HIS A 79 -7.83 21.71 -7.69
N ARG A 80 -8.94 22.43 -7.87
CA ARG A 80 -9.71 22.95 -6.76
C ARG A 80 -10.42 21.76 -6.12
N SER A 81 -10.02 21.42 -4.90
CA SER A 81 -10.76 20.44 -4.10
C SER A 81 -12.09 21.06 -3.68
N ASP A 82 -13.18 20.63 -4.31
CA ASP A 82 -14.55 21.01 -3.93
C ASP A 82 -14.96 20.24 -2.66
N GLU A 83 -14.25 20.52 -1.56
CA GLU A 83 -14.35 19.78 -0.30
C GLU A 83 -15.79 19.74 0.24
N ARG A 84 -16.55 20.82 0.02
CA ARG A 84 -17.98 20.93 0.37
C ARG A 84 -18.91 20.02 -0.44
N GLY A 85 -18.52 19.66 -1.65
CA GLY A 85 -19.22 18.63 -2.43
C GLY A 85 -18.84 17.24 -1.94
N GLU A 86 -17.55 17.02 -1.67
CA GLU A 86 -17.03 15.74 -1.16
C GLU A 86 -17.40 15.45 0.29
N GLU A 87 -17.74 16.45 1.09
CA GLU A 87 -18.27 16.36 2.47
C GLU A 87 -19.48 15.42 2.59
N ILE A 88 -20.19 15.15 1.48
CA ILE A 88 -21.31 14.20 1.45
C ILE A 88 -20.83 12.75 1.62
N TYR A 89 -19.65 12.40 1.11
CA TYR A 89 -19.18 11.02 0.97
C TYR A 89 -18.87 10.32 2.31
N ALA A 90 -19.20 9.04 2.38
CA ALA A 90 -19.03 8.22 3.58
C ALA A 90 -17.55 8.03 3.98
N SER A 91 -16.61 8.04 3.01
CA SER A 91 -15.17 8.00 3.25
C SER A 91 -14.69 9.25 3.98
N ARG A 92 -14.93 10.46 3.44
CA ARG A 92 -14.57 11.74 4.10
C ARG A 92 -15.11 11.85 5.53
N LYS A 93 -16.29 11.27 5.83
CA LYS A 93 -16.88 11.27 7.18
C LYS A 93 -16.28 10.22 8.14
N ARG A 94 -15.81 9.07 7.62
CA ARG A 94 -15.27 7.96 8.42
C ARG A 94 -13.75 8.00 8.60
N GLU A 95 -13.05 8.52 7.62
CA GLU A 95 -11.58 8.51 7.52
C GLU A 95 -11.00 9.94 7.35
N PRO A 96 -11.37 10.92 8.23
CA PRO A 96 -10.81 12.26 8.15
C PRO A 96 -9.32 12.25 8.54
N LEU A 97 -8.44 12.63 7.60
CA LEU A 97 -6.98 12.57 7.81
C LEU A 97 -6.56 13.38 9.06
N GLY A 98 -5.83 12.73 9.97
CA GLY A 98 -5.37 13.33 11.23
C GLY A 98 -6.44 13.49 12.31
N ARG A 99 -7.64 12.92 12.15
CA ARG A 99 -8.72 12.91 13.16
C ARG A 99 -9.34 11.52 13.30
N SER A 100 -9.99 11.26 14.42
CA SER A 100 -10.87 10.09 14.57
C SER A 100 -12.22 10.33 13.90
N SER A 101 -12.88 9.25 13.48
CA SER A 101 -14.28 9.27 13.01
C SER A 101 -15.21 9.82 14.10
N VAL A 102 -15.92 10.90 13.79
CA VAL A 102 -16.95 11.50 14.67
C VAL A 102 -18.26 10.75 14.47
N ARG A 103 -18.92 10.34 15.56
CA ARG A 103 -20.14 9.51 15.51
C ARG A 103 -21.45 10.28 15.70
N GLY A 104 -21.40 11.58 16.03
CA GLY A 104 -22.57 12.43 16.29
C GLY A 104 -22.98 12.50 17.76
N ASP A 105 -22.02 12.37 18.68
CA ASP A 105 -22.25 12.40 20.13
C ASP A 105 -22.29 13.85 20.67
N ASP A 106 -23.37 14.58 20.40
CA ASP A 106 -23.48 16.03 20.70
C ASP A 106 -23.61 16.37 22.21
N ASP A 107 -23.99 15.42 23.06
CA ASP A 107 -24.35 15.62 24.48
C ASP A 107 -23.16 15.62 25.48
N VAL A 108 -21.91 15.73 25.02
CA VAL A 108 -20.72 15.67 25.90
C VAL A 108 -20.33 17.07 26.42
N PRO A 109 -20.41 17.38 27.74
CA PRO A 109 -19.99 18.67 28.26
C PRO A 109 -18.47 18.87 28.14
N SER A 110 -18.03 20.03 27.65
CA SER A 110 -16.60 20.33 27.36
C SER A 110 -15.63 20.19 28.55
N ASN A 111 -16.13 20.14 29.79
CA ASN A 111 -15.33 19.98 31.01
C ASN A 111 -15.56 18.62 31.70
N ALA A 112 -16.24 17.67 31.04
CA ALA A 112 -16.47 16.34 31.58
C ALA A 112 -15.20 15.47 31.53
N VAL A 113 -14.89 14.80 32.63
CA VAL A 113 -13.86 13.75 32.68
C VAL A 113 -14.56 12.41 32.50
N PHE A 114 -14.17 11.65 31.48
CA PHE A 114 -14.75 10.34 31.18
C PHE A 114 -14.48 9.31 32.30
N GLY A 115 -15.42 8.38 32.46
CA GLY A 115 -15.34 7.30 33.44
C GLY A 115 -16.11 7.58 34.74
N ARG A 116 -16.39 6.51 35.50
CA ARG A 116 -17.12 6.60 36.77
C ARG A 116 -16.15 6.96 37.90
N ARG A 117 -16.25 8.17 38.44
CA ARG A 117 -15.57 8.55 39.70
C ARG A 117 -15.97 7.57 40.81
N SER A 118 -15.01 7.18 41.64
CA SER A 118 -15.28 6.40 42.86
C SER A 118 -16.22 7.20 43.76
N ALA A 119 -17.44 6.70 43.98
CA ALA A 119 -18.47 7.39 44.74
C ALA A 119 -18.05 7.63 46.20
N ASN A 120 -17.25 6.70 46.74
CA ASN A 120 -16.64 6.83 48.04
C ASN A 120 -15.30 7.56 47.86
N PRO A 121 -15.07 8.76 48.44
CA PRO A 121 -13.74 9.04 48.96
C PRO A 121 -13.38 7.90 49.93
N ALA A 122 -12.11 7.49 49.97
CA ALA A 122 -11.68 6.52 50.97
C ALA A 122 -12.04 7.04 52.36
N GLU A 123 -12.72 6.22 53.17
CA GLU A 123 -13.06 6.58 54.54
C GLU A 123 -11.79 7.00 55.26
N ASP A 124 -11.78 8.20 55.86
CA ASP A 124 -10.56 8.76 56.44
C ASP A 124 -10.05 7.79 57.50
N ALA A 125 -8.91 7.15 57.23
CA ALA A 125 -8.37 6.10 58.07
C ALA A 125 -8.16 6.58 59.51
N LYS A 126 -8.01 7.90 59.69
CA LYS A 126 -7.99 8.56 60.99
C LYS A 126 -9.27 8.37 61.81
N SER A 127 -10.46 8.45 61.22
CA SER A 127 -11.73 8.26 61.96
C SER A 127 -12.02 6.79 62.30
N LEU A 128 -11.49 5.86 61.50
CA LEU A 128 -11.59 4.41 61.77
C LEU A 128 -10.59 3.96 62.85
N VAL A 129 -9.35 4.46 62.81
CA VAL A 129 -8.28 4.12 63.78
C VAL A 129 -8.40 4.92 65.08
N CYS A 130 -8.93 6.14 65.01
CA CYS A 130 -9.16 7.02 66.15
C CYS A 130 -10.61 7.56 66.12
N PRO A 131 -11.61 6.74 66.50
CA PRO A 131 -12.98 7.21 66.65
C PRO A 131 -13.05 8.38 67.66
N PRO A 132 -13.98 9.34 67.48
CA PRO A 132 -14.17 10.41 68.44
C PRO A 132 -14.59 9.84 69.81
N HIS A 133 -14.21 10.52 70.89
CA HIS A 133 -14.54 10.06 72.24
C HIS A 133 -16.07 10.07 72.46
N VAL A 134 -16.60 8.95 72.97
CA VAL A 134 -18.00 8.78 73.32
C VAL A 134 -18.09 8.52 74.82
N GLU A 135 -18.93 9.29 75.52
CA GLU A 135 -19.16 9.15 76.95
C GLU A 135 -19.77 7.79 77.31
N GLU A 136 -19.08 7.00 78.12
CA GLU A 136 -19.45 5.62 78.44
C GLU A 136 -20.49 5.52 79.58
N THR A 137 -21.73 5.88 79.26
CA THR A 137 -22.87 5.96 80.21
C THR A 137 -23.24 4.66 80.95
N HIS A 138 -22.70 3.51 80.56
CA HIS A 138 -23.08 2.19 81.10
C HIS A 138 -22.01 1.51 81.99
N LYS A 139 -20.89 2.19 82.32
CA LYS A 139 -19.77 1.61 83.09
C LYS A 139 -20.18 0.90 84.39
N ASP A 140 -21.04 1.53 85.19
CA ASP A 140 -21.48 0.96 86.48
C ASP A 140 -22.26 -0.36 86.34
N LEU A 141 -22.93 -0.58 85.21
CA LEU A 141 -23.62 -1.84 84.93
C LEU A 141 -22.63 -2.96 84.58
N TYR A 142 -21.54 -2.64 83.86
CA TYR A 142 -20.45 -3.57 83.57
C TYR A 142 -19.64 -3.94 84.82
N LYS A 143 -19.41 -2.99 85.73
CA LYS A 143 -18.80 -3.23 87.05
C LYS A 143 -19.57 -4.25 87.88
N ILE A 144 -20.90 -4.24 87.80
CA ILE A 144 -21.78 -5.19 88.52
C ILE A 144 -21.87 -6.53 87.79
N SER A 145 -22.12 -6.53 86.47
CA SER A 145 -22.44 -7.74 85.69
C SER A 145 -21.22 -8.58 85.31
N HIS A 146 -20.11 -7.94 84.92
CA HIS A 146 -18.91 -8.60 84.42
C HIS A 146 -17.70 -8.44 85.36
N GLY A 147 -17.85 -7.70 86.47
CA GLY A 147 -16.76 -7.38 87.40
C GLY A 147 -15.71 -6.42 86.85
N ALA A 148 -15.92 -5.87 85.65
CA ALA A 148 -15.01 -4.98 84.94
C ALA A 148 -14.87 -3.63 85.66
N SER A 149 -13.95 -3.57 86.63
CA SER A 149 -13.64 -2.40 87.46
C SER A 149 -12.44 -1.65 86.88
N ASP A 150 -12.35 -0.34 87.10
CA ASP A 150 -11.26 0.46 86.55
C ASP A 150 -9.91 0.12 87.22
N PRO A 151 -8.75 0.28 86.55
CA PRO A 151 -7.44 0.03 87.15
C PRO A 151 -7.21 0.86 88.43
N GLY A 152 -7.07 0.18 89.57
CA GLY A 152 -6.93 0.81 90.89
C GLY A 152 -8.24 1.01 91.66
N GLU A 153 -9.40 0.73 91.08
CA GLU A 153 -10.69 0.80 91.77
C GLU A 153 -10.86 -0.37 92.77
N GLN A 154 -11.15 -0.05 94.03
CA GLN A 154 -11.54 -1.07 95.01
C GLN A 154 -13.01 -1.47 94.81
N ARG A 155 -13.27 -2.79 94.70
CA ARG A 155 -14.61 -3.37 94.49
C ARG A 155 -15.62 -2.93 95.58
N ARG A 156 -16.45 -1.94 95.26
CA ARG A 156 -17.47 -1.39 96.16
C ARG A 156 -18.59 -2.41 96.43
N ARG A 157 -18.60 -3.00 97.63
CA ARG A 157 -19.60 -4.02 98.05
C ARG A 157 -20.96 -3.46 98.50
N ARG A 158 -21.16 -2.13 98.46
CA ARG A 158 -22.38 -1.42 98.89
C ARG A 158 -22.87 -1.79 100.32
N TYR A 159 -21.94 -2.08 101.25
CA TYR A 159 -22.28 -2.25 102.65
C TYR A 159 -22.80 -0.92 103.24
N ALA A 160 -23.84 -1.00 104.08
CA ALA A 160 -24.22 0.08 104.99
C ALA A 160 -23.19 0.12 106.15
N TRP A 161 -22.21 1.01 106.04
CA TRP A 161 -21.17 1.16 107.04
C TRP A 161 -21.62 2.09 108.17
N ASN A 162 -21.63 1.58 109.40
CA ASN A 162 -21.92 2.36 110.61
C ASN A 162 -20.68 3.12 111.15
N VAL A 163 -19.55 3.04 110.45
CA VAL A 163 -18.25 3.59 110.83
C VAL A 163 -17.51 4.00 109.55
N ASP A 164 -16.74 5.09 109.57
CA ASP A 164 -15.93 5.51 108.42
C ASP A 164 -14.85 4.45 108.07
N PRO A 165 -14.91 3.81 106.88
CA PRO A 165 -13.94 2.78 106.50
C PRO A 165 -12.53 3.32 106.18
N SER A 166 -12.37 4.64 106.03
CA SER A 166 -11.09 5.27 105.70
C SER A 166 -10.22 5.56 106.93
N SER A 167 -10.85 5.79 108.09
CA SER A 167 -10.17 6.12 109.35
C SER A 167 -10.20 5.00 110.40
N HIS A 168 -11.13 4.04 110.32
CA HIS A 168 -11.25 2.97 111.30
C HIS A 168 -10.23 1.83 111.07
N ARG A 169 -9.52 1.42 112.15
CA ARG A 169 -8.49 0.37 112.10
C ARG A 169 -9.06 -1.00 112.46
N PHE A 170 -9.41 -1.79 111.44
CA PHE A 170 -10.00 -3.12 111.61
C PHE A 170 -9.00 -4.20 112.07
N GLY A 171 -9.48 -5.15 112.90
CA GLY A 171 -8.76 -6.36 113.29
C GLY A 171 -8.61 -6.54 114.82
N ALA A 172 -8.76 -7.77 115.30
CA ALA A 172 -8.50 -8.12 116.70
C ALA A 172 -7.02 -8.48 116.90
N GLY A 173 -6.41 -8.02 118.00
CA GLY A 173 -5.03 -8.39 118.38
C GLY A 173 -3.90 -7.46 117.93
N VAL A 174 -4.18 -6.18 117.63
CA VAL A 174 -3.13 -5.19 117.30
C VAL A 174 -2.37 -4.79 118.57
N GLY A 175 -1.44 -5.62 119.07
CA GLY A 175 -0.72 -5.31 120.30
C GLY A 175 0.42 -6.22 120.84
N SER A 176 0.88 -7.30 120.20
CA SER A 176 1.94 -8.15 120.81
C SER A 176 2.71 -9.12 119.88
N HIS A 177 4.06 -9.10 119.94
CA HIS A 177 5.08 -10.08 119.46
C HIS A 177 5.12 -10.42 117.94
N VAL A 178 6.25 -10.71 117.23
CA VAL A 178 7.69 -11.02 117.50
C VAL A 178 8.09 -12.51 117.64
N ALA A 179 8.50 -13.16 116.53
CA ALA A 179 9.47 -14.29 116.38
C ALA A 179 9.64 -14.61 114.86
N LEU A 180 10.77 -14.96 114.20
CA LEU A 180 12.22 -15.07 114.47
C LEU A 180 12.85 -16.50 114.50
N ASN A 181 13.49 -16.88 113.38
CA ASN A 181 14.52 -17.90 113.05
C ASN A 181 14.63 -19.27 113.77
N GLY A 182 14.68 -20.37 112.97
CA GLY A 182 15.45 -21.58 113.29
C GLY A 182 15.05 -22.90 112.58
N SER A 183 15.86 -23.41 111.64
CA SER A 183 15.65 -24.77 111.05
C SER A 183 16.79 -25.35 110.16
N SER A 184 17.94 -24.69 109.95
CA SER A 184 18.84 -24.99 108.82
C SER A 184 19.89 -26.11 108.99
N SER A 185 20.08 -26.69 110.18
CA SER A 185 21.31 -27.44 110.48
C SER A 185 21.40 -28.90 109.97
N GLN A 186 20.30 -29.53 109.55
CA GLN A 186 20.27 -31.00 109.35
C GLN A 186 20.60 -31.46 107.91
N VAL A 187 20.56 -30.58 106.91
CA VAL A 187 20.62 -30.95 105.48
C VAL A 187 22.00 -31.42 105.02
N ALA A 188 23.08 -30.98 105.66
CA ALA A 188 24.45 -31.16 105.18
C ALA A 188 24.97 -32.62 105.19
N ALA A 189 24.34 -33.52 105.95
CA ALA A 189 24.85 -34.88 106.16
C ALA A 189 24.60 -35.86 104.98
N ALA A 190 23.62 -35.59 104.11
CA ALA A 190 23.14 -36.55 103.10
C ALA A 190 23.97 -36.60 101.79
N LEU A 191 25.09 -35.86 101.70
CA LEU A 191 25.71 -35.47 100.42
C LEU A 191 26.97 -36.27 100.00
N ARG A 192 27.28 -37.43 100.61
CA ARG A 192 28.60 -38.07 100.47
C ARG A 192 28.62 -39.61 100.31
N LEU A 193 27.70 -40.18 99.54
CA LEU A 193 27.82 -41.56 99.03
C LEU A 193 28.00 -41.56 97.50
N ASN A 194 28.82 -42.49 96.99
CA ASN A 194 29.01 -42.75 95.57
C ASN A 194 28.57 -44.19 95.26
N ASP A 195 27.68 -44.36 94.30
CA ASP A 195 27.11 -45.67 93.95
C ASP A 195 27.94 -46.44 92.89
N PRO A 196 27.87 -47.79 92.87
CA PRO A 196 28.53 -48.62 91.85
C PRO A 196 27.86 -48.52 90.47
N PRO A 197 28.59 -48.86 89.37
CA PRO A 197 28.11 -48.66 88.01
C PRO A 197 26.89 -49.53 87.65
N ARG A 198 25.89 -48.90 87.02
CA ARG A 198 24.63 -49.52 86.61
C ARG A 198 24.74 -50.08 85.17
N LEU A 199 24.27 -51.30 84.95
CA LEU A 199 24.07 -51.84 83.61
C LEU A 199 22.70 -51.37 83.08
N GLU A 200 22.69 -50.70 81.93
CA GLU A 200 21.46 -50.16 81.31
C GLU A 200 21.27 -50.67 79.88
N ALA A 201 20.00 -50.71 79.43
CA ALA A 201 19.65 -51.13 78.08
C ALA A 201 20.04 -50.06 77.04
N THR A 202 20.97 -50.41 76.14
CA THR A 202 21.62 -49.51 75.17
C THR A 202 20.70 -48.80 74.18
N ALA A 203 19.44 -49.25 74.05
CA ALA A 203 18.46 -48.67 73.12
C ALA A 203 17.86 -47.32 73.57
N ILE A 204 18.00 -46.93 74.85
CA ILE A 204 17.22 -45.81 75.44
C ILE A 204 18.09 -44.64 75.92
N SER A 205 19.23 -44.88 76.57
CA SER A 205 19.98 -43.82 77.27
C SER A 205 20.65 -42.81 76.33
N SER A 206 21.21 -43.27 75.21
CA SER A 206 22.05 -42.47 74.30
C SER A 206 21.35 -41.31 73.57
N ARG A 207 20.01 -41.30 73.49
CA ARG A 207 19.20 -40.29 72.77
C ARG A 207 18.50 -39.26 73.66
N ARG A 208 18.73 -39.30 74.97
CA ARG A 208 18.07 -38.39 75.94
C ARG A 208 19.04 -37.60 76.82
N VAL A 209 20.33 -37.96 76.81
CA VAL A 209 21.38 -37.29 77.58
C VAL A 209 22.16 -36.37 76.64
N ASP A 210 22.20 -35.07 76.96
CA ASP A 210 23.04 -34.11 76.23
C ASP A 210 24.51 -34.32 76.62
N VAL A 211 25.35 -34.65 75.63
CA VAL A 211 26.77 -34.96 75.82
C VAL A 211 27.61 -33.72 75.55
N VAL A 212 28.44 -33.33 76.54
CA VAL A 212 29.34 -32.16 76.43
C VAL A 212 30.20 -32.26 75.17
N GLY A 213 30.20 -31.19 74.37
CA GLY A 213 30.94 -31.12 73.10
C GLY A 213 30.22 -31.73 71.88
N ARG A 214 28.98 -32.21 72.02
CA ARG A 214 28.14 -32.62 70.88
C ARG A 214 26.80 -31.87 70.87
N PRO A 215 26.24 -31.54 69.69
CA PRO A 215 24.86 -31.09 69.61
C PRO A 215 23.90 -32.23 69.98
N ARG A 216 22.75 -31.88 70.54
CA ARG A 216 21.70 -32.81 70.96
C ARG A 216 21.23 -33.69 69.81
N ASP A 217 21.26 -35.01 69.99
CA ASP A 217 20.62 -35.94 69.05
C ASP A 217 19.09 -35.84 69.19
N LEU A 218 18.42 -35.60 68.07
CA LEU A 218 16.95 -35.54 67.96
C LEU A 218 16.36 -36.82 67.35
N GLY A 219 17.17 -37.86 67.11
CA GLY A 219 16.73 -39.15 66.57
C GLY A 219 16.35 -39.12 65.09
N VAL A 220 16.81 -38.12 64.33
CA VAL A 220 16.52 -37.96 62.91
C VAL A 220 17.30 -39.00 62.08
N SER A 221 16.66 -39.56 61.05
CA SER A 221 17.31 -40.53 60.16
C SER A 221 18.47 -39.92 59.37
N ASN A 222 19.55 -40.70 59.22
CA ASN A 222 20.73 -40.30 58.46
C ASN A 222 20.36 -39.98 57.00
N LYS A 223 20.73 -38.78 56.57
CA LYS A 223 20.73 -38.37 55.15
C LYS A 223 22.05 -38.80 54.51
N PRO A 224 22.09 -39.06 53.19
CA PRO A 224 23.31 -39.48 52.52
C PRO A 224 24.42 -38.42 52.68
N PRO A 225 25.69 -38.84 52.85
CA PRO A 225 26.82 -37.92 52.91
C PRO A 225 26.95 -37.13 51.60
N GLY A 226 27.44 -35.88 51.69
CA GLY A 226 27.52 -34.96 50.55
C GLY A 226 26.27 -34.11 50.29
N ARG A 227 25.15 -34.35 50.99
CA ARG A 227 23.97 -33.47 50.89
C ARG A 227 24.21 -32.11 51.57
N VAL A 228 24.24 -31.04 50.76
CA VAL A 228 24.16 -29.65 51.26
C VAL A 228 22.75 -29.38 51.82
N TYR A 229 22.68 -28.65 52.94
CA TYR A 229 21.45 -28.25 53.61
C TYR A 229 21.03 -26.83 53.19
N GLY A 230 19.72 -26.55 53.24
CA GLY A 230 19.13 -25.30 52.79
C GLY A 230 18.24 -25.48 51.55
N LYS A 231 17.87 -24.38 50.91
CA LYS A 231 17.10 -24.33 49.66
C LYS A 231 17.97 -23.71 48.57
N LYS A 232 18.03 -24.32 47.37
CA LYS A 232 18.66 -23.69 46.19
C LYS A 232 17.97 -22.34 45.91
N SER A 233 18.74 -21.36 45.42
CA SER A 233 18.21 -20.06 44.97
C SER A 233 17.36 -20.18 43.69
N ILE A 234 17.85 -20.99 42.74
CA ILE A 234 17.17 -21.40 41.52
C ILE A 234 15.90 -22.19 41.86
N ARG A 235 14.78 -21.89 41.19
CA ARG A 235 13.47 -22.53 41.45
C ARG A 235 13.24 -23.73 40.54
N GLY A 236 13.65 -23.65 39.28
CA GLY A 236 13.73 -24.78 38.35
C GLY A 236 15.02 -24.76 37.54
N GLU A 237 15.58 -25.92 37.23
CA GLU A 237 16.77 -26.03 36.36
C GLU A 237 16.46 -25.77 34.87
N SER A 238 15.21 -25.39 34.58
CA SER A 238 14.65 -25.01 33.28
C SER A 238 14.16 -23.55 33.21
N ASP A 239 14.47 -22.72 34.22
CA ASP A 239 14.17 -21.29 34.19
C ASP A 239 14.97 -20.62 33.05
N TRP A 240 14.32 -19.82 32.18
CA TRP A 240 14.99 -19.19 31.02
C TRP A 240 16.06 -18.17 31.44
N ASP A 241 17.22 -18.20 30.78
CA ASP A 241 18.24 -17.18 30.92
C ASP A 241 17.84 -15.86 30.24
N ALA A 242 18.40 -14.73 30.67
CA ALA A 242 18.16 -13.42 30.09
C ALA A 242 18.43 -13.38 28.57
N ARG A 243 19.43 -14.12 28.08
CA ARG A 243 19.68 -14.26 26.64
C ARG A 243 18.53 -14.97 25.91
N GLN A 244 17.98 -16.03 26.50
CA GLN A 244 16.85 -16.79 25.94
C GLN A 244 15.57 -15.95 25.95
N CYS A 245 15.36 -15.11 26.96
CA CYS A 245 14.25 -14.15 26.99
C CYS A 245 14.36 -13.05 25.91
N ILE A 246 15.58 -12.67 25.49
CA ILE A 246 15.81 -11.66 24.44
C ILE A 246 15.72 -12.26 23.03
N GLN A 247 16.36 -13.41 22.81
CA GLN A 247 16.40 -14.06 21.49
C GLN A 247 15.18 -14.94 21.20
N GLY A 248 14.45 -15.34 22.25
CA GLY A 248 13.38 -16.31 22.17
C GLY A 248 13.87 -17.73 21.83
N ALA A 249 12.90 -18.58 21.50
CA ALA A 249 13.11 -19.89 20.90
C ALA A 249 12.20 -20.00 19.66
N ALA A 250 12.40 -19.09 18.71
CA ALA A 250 11.64 -19.07 17.46
C ALA A 250 12.02 -20.27 16.57
N PRO A 251 11.05 -20.87 15.85
CA PRO A 251 11.37 -21.71 14.70
C PRO A 251 11.92 -20.83 13.56
N GLN A 252 12.82 -21.38 12.74
CA GLN A 252 13.53 -20.63 11.69
C GLN A 252 12.59 -19.90 10.71
N THR A 253 11.41 -20.47 10.45
CA THR A 253 10.32 -19.88 9.64
C THR A 253 9.66 -18.62 10.24
N ARG A 254 10.30 -17.97 11.22
CA ARG A 254 9.94 -16.66 11.76
C ARG A 254 11.07 -15.63 11.64
N ASP A 255 12.27 -16.07 11.26
CA ASP A 255 13.42 -15.21 10.96
C ASP A 255 13.55 -14.95 9.44
N ASP A 256 12.77 -15.66 8.62
CA ASP A 256 12.58 -15.39 7.18
C ASP A 256 11.73 -14.12 6.97
N ASP A 257 12.03 -13.35 5.91
CA ASP A 257 11.28 -12.15 5.49
C ASP A 257 9.85 -12.51 5.00
N ASP A 258 8.86 -11.62 5.21
CA ASP A 258 7.47 -11.81 4.76
C ASP A 258 7.35 -11.91 3.22
N ASP A 259 6.64 -12.94 2.72
CA ASP A 259 6.51 -13.26 1.28
C ASP A 259 5.93 -12.12 0.40
N ASP A 260 5.25 -11.12 0.98
CA ASP A 260 4.66 -9.98 0.23
C ASP A 260 5.57 -8.74 0.15
N LEU A 261 6.78 -8.80 0.72
CA LEU A 261 7.76 -7.72 0.64
C LEU A 261 8.19 -7.47 -0.82
N GLY A 262 7.68 -6.37 -1.38
CA GLY A 262 7.95 -5.94 -2.75
C GLY A 262 7.14 -6.67 -3.83
N THR A 263 6.27 -7.63 -3.50
CA THR A 263 5.40 -8.31 -4.48
C THR A 263 3.97 -8.48 -4.01
N SER A 264 3.02 -8.24 -4.92
CA SER A 264 1.58 -8.32 -4.63
C SER A 264 1.09 -9.78 -4.61
N LEU A 265 0.99 -10.39 -3.42
CA LEU A 265 0.39 -11.72 -3.27
C LEU A 265 -1.15 -11.75 -3.38
N THR A 266 -1.81 -10.59 -3.49
CA THR A 266 -3.27 -10.48 -3.61
C THR A 266 -3.78 -11.19 -4.87
N PRO A 267 -4.74 -12.14 -4.77
CA PRO A 267 -5.34 -12.78 -5.94
C PRO A 267 -5.88 -11.75 -6.94
N GLY A 268 -5.60 -11.94 -8.23
CA GLY A 268 -5.92 -11.00 -9.31
C GLY A 268 -4.84 -9.94 -9.59
N TYR A 269 -3.97 -9.63 -8.63
CA TYR A 269 -2.91 -8.62 -8.78
C TYR A 269 -1.48 -9.20 -8.72
N ARG A 270 -1.34 -10.53 -8.81
CA ARG A 270 -0.05 -11.23 -8.70
C ARG A 270 0.84 -10.98 -9.92
N ASN A 271 2.01 -10.40 -9.69
CA ASN A 271 3.02 -10.11 -10.71
C ASN A 271 3.84 -11.37 -11.09
N PHE A 272 3.17 -12.41 -11.62
CA PHE A 272 3.86 -13.58 -12.14
C PHE A 272 4.52 -13.25 -13.50
N PRO A 273 5.83 -13.50 -13.67
CA PRO A 273 6.51 -13.22 -14.94
C PRO A 273 6.00 -14.17 -16.03
N THR A 274 5.63 -13.62 -17.19
CA THR A 274 5.29 -14.41 -18.38
C THR A 274 6.02 -13.88 -19.61
N SER A 275 6.40 -14.78 -20.52
CA SER A 275 7.14 -14.44 -21.75
C SER A 275 6.27 -13.83 -22.85
N ARG A 276 4.93 -13.89 -22.72
CA ARG A 276 4.01 -13.26 -23.67
C ARG A 276 3.74 -11.81 -23.26
N PRO A 277 3.65 -10.86 -24.20
CA PRO A 277 3.13 -9.53 -23.91
C PRO A 277 1.64 -9.62 -23.54
N PHE A 278 1.22 -8.86 -22.54
CA PHE A 278 -0.20 -8.63 -22.24
C PHE A 278 -0.68 -7.36 -22.94
N GLY A 279 -1.85 -7.43 -23.59
CA GLY A 279 -2.44 -6.30 -24.32
C GLY A 279 -3.23 -6.77 -25.54
N ILE A 280 -3.58 -5.83 -26.41
CA ILE A 280 -4.18 -6.09 -27.73
C ILE A 280 -3.21 -5.53 -28.78
N PRO A 281 -2.72 -6.33 -29.75
CA PRO A 281 -1.83 -5.84 -30.79
C PRO A 281 -2.56 -4.92 -31.77
N SER A 282 -1.86 -3.90 -32.30
CA SER A 282 -2.43 -2.95 -33.27
C SER A 282 -2.85 -3.62 -34.60
N VAL A 283 -2.19 -4.73 -34.96
CA VAL A 283 -2.57 -5.62 -36.06
C VAL A 283 -3.01 -6.94 -35.44
N ARG A 284 -4.26 -7.34 -35.69
CA ARG A 284 -4.93 -8.47 -35.01
C ARG A 284 -4.80 -9.78 -35.77
N SER A 285 -3.55 -10.18 -36.04
CA SER A 285 -3.23 -11.51 -36.58
C SER A 285 -3.45 -12.64 -35.55
N ASP A 286 -3.78 -12.31 -34.30
CA ASP A 286 -4.18 -13.23 -33.23
C ASP A 286 -5.61 -13.79 -33.42
N VAL A 287 -6.45 -13.13 -34.22
CA VAL A 287 -7.87 -13.44 -34.37
C VAL A 287 -8.16 -14.12 -35.72
N PRO A 288 -8.95 -15.20 -35.77
CA PRO A 288 -9.43 -15.77 -37.03
C PRO A 288 -10.30 -14.74 -37.78
N LYS A 289 -9.94 -14.48 -39.04
CA LYS A 289 -10.63 -13.51 -39.90
C LYS A 289 -12.10 -13.89 -40.13
N TYR A 290 -13.00 -12.90 -40.06
CA TYR A 290 -14.42 -13.12 -40.35
C TYR A 290 -14.64 -13.51 -41.81
N ALA A 291 -15.52 -14.49 -42.06
CA ALA A 291 -15.87 -14.95 -43.40
C ALA A 291 -16.52 -13.87 -44.30
N ARG A 292 -17.01 -12.79 -43.69
CA ARG A 292 -17.37 -11.51 -44.33
C ARG A 292 -16.94 -10.38 -43.40
N ARG A 293 -16.19 -9.40 -43.88
CA ARG A 293 -15.83 -8.19 -43.10
C ARG A 293 -17.08 -7.31 -42.89
N SER A 294 -17.07 -6.51 -41.82
CA SER A 294 -18.06 -5.45 -41.63
C SER A 294 -17.81 -4.27 -42.59
N ILE A 295 -18.85 -3.53 -42.94
CA ILE A 295 -18.73 -2.26 -43.70
C ILE A 295 -18.05 -1.18 -42.84
N ALA A 296 -18.20 -1.28 -41.52
CA ALA A 296 -17.61 -0.37 -40.54
C ALA A 296 -16.50 -1.06 -39.72
N ASP A 297 -15.76 -1.99 -40.34
CA ASP A 297 -14.58 -2.59 -39.72
C ASP A 297 -13.42 -1.58 -39.72
N SER A 298 -12.75 -1.41 -38.58
CA SER A 298 -11.63 -0.49 -38.39
C SER A 298 -10.33 -1.20 -38.03
N GLN A 299 -10.33 -2.53 -37.96
CA GLN A 299 -9.18 -3.31 -37.50
C GLN A 299 -8.46 -4.01 -38.66
N ASN A 300 -7.13 -3.96 -38.63
CA ASN A 300 -6.27 -4.68 -39.57
C ASN A 300 -6.00 -6.10 -39.04
N TYR A 301 -6.17 -7.12 -39.88
CA TYR A 301 -6.01 -8.54 -39.54
C TYR A 301 -4.76 -9.20 -40.16
N GLY A 302 -3.77 -8.40 -40.55
CA GLY A 302 -2.48 -8.85 -41.09
C GLY A 302 -2.47 -9.11 -42.62
N ASP A 303 -3.49 -8.64 -43.33
CA ASP A 303 -3.68 -8.76 -44.78
C ASP A 303 -3.88 -7.44 -45.52
N ASP A 304 -4.12 -6.33 -44.81
CA ASP A 304 -4.27 -5.04 -45.48
C ASP A 304 -2.93 -4.64 -46.16
N PRO A 305 -2.92 -4.29 -47.46
CA PRO A 305 -1.69 -4.05 -48.21
C PRO A 305 -0.98 -2.77 -47.77
N SER A 306 0.36 -2.77 -47.90
CA SER A 306 1.17 -1.56 -47.67
C SER A 306 0.72 -0.39 -48.54
N ALA A 307 0.79 0.82 -48.01
CA ALA A 307 0.39 2.06 -48.69
C ALA A 307 1.08 2.25 -50.05
N GLY A 308 2.34 1.79 -50.20
CA GLY A 308 3.03 1.80 -51.49
C GLY A 308 2.33 0.95 -52.57
N THR A 309 1.80 -0.22 -52.19
CA THR A 309 1.04 -1.11 -53.08
C THR A 309 -0.35 -0.54 -53.42
N LEU A 310 -0.94 0.27 -52.54
CA LEU A 310 -2.20 0.97 -52.80
C LEU A 310 -2.02 2.15 -53.77
N ILE A 311 -0.90 2.86 -53.69
CA ILE A 311 -0.54 3.95 -54.62
C ILE A 311 -0.09 3.40 -55.99
N TYR A 312 0.64 2.29 -55.98
CA TYR A 312 1.15 1.61 -57.17
C TYR A 312 0.59 0.18 -57.28
N PRO A 313 -0.70 0.02 -57.61
CA PRO A 313 -1.32 -1.29 -57.74
C PRO A 313 -0.68 -2.09 -58.88
N THR A 314 -0.38 -3.37 -58.61
CA THR A 314 -0.05 -4.34 -59.66
C THR A 314 -1.30 -4.68 -60.47
N ALA A 315 -1.14 -5.35 -61.61
CA ALA A 315 -2.26 -5.81 -62.44
C ALA A 315 -3.21 -6.81 -61.74
N LEU A 316 -2.83 -7.35 -60.57
CA LEU A 316 -3.62 -8.24 -59.73
C LEU A 316 -3.62 -7.71 -58.27
N PRO A 317 -4.29 -6.59 -57.98
CA PRO A 317 -4.04 -5.81 -56.76
C PRO A 317 -4.76 -6.33 -55.50
N CYS A 318 -5.67 -7.31 -55.64
CA CYS A 318 -6.63 -7.70 -54.59
C CYS A 318 -6.42 -9.14 -54.05
N CYS A 319 -5.29 -9.78 -54.37
CA CYS A 319 -5.20 -11.24 -54.35
C CYS A 319 -4.21 -11.80 -53.30
N ASP A 320 -4.69 -11.98 -52.07
CA ASP A 320 -4.11 -12.92 -51.07
C ASP A 320 -3.72 -14.28 -51.69
N HIS A 321 -4.47 -14.71 -52.70
CA HIS A 321 -4.26 -15.93 -53.47
C HIS A 321 -2.86 -16.07 -54.09
N LEU A 322 -2.07 -14.99 -54.15
CA LEU A 322 -0.68 -14.97 -54.61
C LEU A 322 0.34 -15.25 -53.48
N THR A 323 -0.01 -14.91 -52.24
CA THR A 323 0.84 -15.01 -51.03
C THR A 323 0.39 -16.07 -50.04
N LYS A 324 -0.74 -16.76 -50.29
CA LYS A 324 -1.16 -17.96 -49.58
C LYS A 324 -0.35 -19.18 -50.06
N PRO A 325 0.23 -19.99 -49.15
CA PRO A 325 0.98 -21.18 -49.52
C PRO A 325 0.04 -22.28 -50.04
N ARG A 326 0.52 -23.07 -51.00
CA ARG A 326 -0.27 -24.11 -51.68
C ARG A 326 0.53 -25.39 -51.87
N PRO A 327 -0.11 -26.58 -51.91
CA PRO A 327 0.56 -27.83 -52.18
C PRO A 327 1.12 -27.88 -53.62
N LYS A 328 2.22 -28.63 -53.80
CA LYS A 328 2.93 -28.77 -55.09
C LYS A 328 2.02 -29.21 -56.24
N SER A 329 1.02 -30.07 -55.98
CA SER A 329 0.01 -30.51 -56.94
C SER A 329 -0.89 -29.37 -57.45
N GLU A 330 -1.38 -28.51 -56.56
CA GLU A 330 -2.26 -27.40 -56.92
C GLU A 330 -1.50 -26.34 -57.73
N LEU A 331 -0.28 -26.00 -57.32
CA LEU A 331 0.58 -25.07 -58.06
C LEU A 331 0.90 -25.57 -59.48
N ARG A 332 1.16 -26.87 -59.61
CA ARG A 332 1.39 -27.56 -60.89
C ARG A 332 0.15 -27.55 -61.78
N GLU A 333 -1.05 -27.72 -61.21
CA GLU A 333 -2.31 -27.56 -61.94
C GLU A 333 -2.56 -26.11 -62.38
N ILE A 334 -2.31 -25.12 -61.52
CA ILE A 334 -2.53 -23.71 -61.85
C ILE A 334 -1.62 -23.29 -63.00
N LEU A 335 -0.33 -23.65 -62.97
CA LEU A 335 0.60 -23.36 -64.08
C LEU A 335 0.17 -24.02 -65.39
N ARG A 336 -0.22 -25.30 -65.37
CA ARG A 336 -0.74 -26.03 -66.55
C ARG A 336 -2.05 -25.45 -67.12
N LYS A 337 -2.78 -24.66 -66.34
CA LYS A 337 -4.00 -23.94 -66.76
C LYS A 337 -3.73 -22.49 -67.19
N ALA A 338 -2.57 -21.93 -66.85
CA ALA A 338 -2.25 -20.51 -67.03
C ALA A 338 -1.15 -20.24 -68.07
N ILE A 339 -0.36 -21.24 -68.46
CA ILE A 339 0.76 -21.10 -69.39
C ILE A 339 0.77 -22.28 -70.39
N ASP A 340 1.12 -22.00 -71.64
CA ASP A 340 1.18 -23.01 -72.70
C ASP A 340 2.17 -24.14 -72.35
N PRO A 341 1.77 -25.42 -72.51
CA PRO A 341 2.61 -26.58 -72.15
C PRO A 341 3.82 -26.78 -73.07
N ALA A 342 3.96 -25.99 -74.14
CA ALA A 342 5.14 -25.96 -74.99
C ALA A 342 6.27 -25.06 -74.45
N ALA A 343 6.01 -24.24 -73.43
CA ALA A 343 6.95 -23.24 -72.92
C ALA A 343 7.73 -23.66 -71.66
N TRP A 344 7.37 -24.77 -71.01
CA TRP A 344 7.96 -25.25 -69.76
C TRP A 344 7.95 -26.78 -69.68
N THR A 345 9.01 -27.39 -69.17
CA THR A 345 9.03 -28.82 -68.84
C THR A 345 8.64 -29.07 -67.39
N ASP A 346 8.29 -30.33 -67.10
CA ASP A 346 7.97 -30.78 -65.75
C ASP A 346 9.17 -30.64 -64.78
N GLY A 347 10.40 -30.75 -65.30
CA GLY A 347 11.64 -30.55 -64.54
C GLY A 347 11.95 -29.08 -64.25
N ASP A 348 11.59 -28.14 -65.14
CA ASP A 348 11.70 -26.71 -64.86
C ASP A 348 10.77 -26.28 -63.72
N PHE A 349 9.57 -26.87 -63.66
CA PHE A 349 8.64 -26.69 -62.55
C PHE A 349 9.21 -27.23 -61.24
N ASP A 350 9.77 -28.44 -61.24
CA ASP A 350 10.35 -29.03 -60.03
C ASP A 350 11.56 -28.21 -59.54
N ALA A 351 12.47 -27.79 -60.44
CA ALA A 351 13.59 -26.91 -60.10
C ALA A 351 13.14 -25.53 -59.56
N ALA A 352 12.07 -24.95 -60.13
CA ALA A 352 11.49 -23.69 -59.63
C ALA A 352 10.82 -23.86 -58.27
N PHE A 353 10.09 -24.96 -58.07
CA PHE A 353 9.45 -25.28 -56.80
C PHE A 353 10.48 -25.50 -55.70
N ASP A 354 11.51 -26.31 -55.96
CA ASP A 354 12.52 -26.65 -54.96
C ASP A 354 13.36 -25.42 -54.60
N ARG A 355 13.63 -24.52 -55.56
CA ARG A 355 14.24 -23.20 -55.32
C ARG A 355 13.37 -22.26 -54.48
N ALA A 356 12.05 -22.28 -54.65
CA ALA A 356 11.12 -21.49 -53.84
C ALA A 356 10.91 -22.11 -52.44
N ALA A 357 10.89 -23.44 -52.35
CA ALA A 357 10.76 -24.19 -51.09
C ALA A 357 11.97 -23.96 -50.17
N ALA A 358 13.18 -23.88 -50.74
CA ALA A 358 14.41 -23.54 -50.02
C ALA A 358 14.46 -22.09 -49.47
N ALA A 359 13.56 -21.21 -49.90
CA ALA A 359 13.48 -19.83 -49.41
C ALA A 359 12.46 -19.64 -48.26
N ASN A 360 11.47 -20.52 -48.13
CA ASN A 360 10.29 -20.36 -47.26
C ASN A 360 9.97 -21.64 -46.45
N ASP A 361 10.98 -22.33 -45.91
CA ASP A 361 10.81 -23.54 -45.06
C ASP A 361 9.86 -24.60 -45.65
N GLY A 362 9.90 -24.80 -46.96
CA GLY A 362 9.04 -25.76 -47.69
C GLY A 362 7.65 -25.26 -48.08
N GLN A 363 7.23 -24.05 -47.67
CA GLN A 363 5.93 -23.47 -48.03
C GLN A 363 6.03 -22.55 -49.26
N VAL A 364 5.56 -23.02 -50.41
CA VAL A 364 5.65 -22.28 -51.68
C VAL A 364 4.35 -21.50 -51.96
N ASN A 365 4.52 -20.19 -52.20
CA ASN A 365 3.46 -19.29 -52.67
C ASN A 365 3.55 -19.11 -54.19
N LEU A 366 2.42 -18.76 -54.83
CA LEU A 366 2.39 -18.59 -56.29
C LEU A 366 3.26 -17.41 -56.77
N ARG A 367 3.36 -16.33 -55.96
CA ARG A 367 4.27 -15.21 -56.20
C ARG A 367 5.73 -15.65 -56.29
N ASP A 368 6.16 -16.45 -55.32
CA ASP A 368 7.57 -16.78 -55.12
C ASP A 368 8.01 -17.84 -56.13
N LEU A 369 7.10 -18.76 -56.47
CA LEU A 369 7.22 -19.67 -57.61
C LEU A 369 7.36 -18.91 -58.94
N HIS A 370 6.53 -17.88 -59.19
CA HIS A 370 6.63 -17.05 -60.38
C HIS A 370 7.96 -16.28 -60.46
N GLN A 371 8.49 -15.81 -59.32
CA GLN A 371 9.83 -15.20 -59.27
C GLN A 371 10.94 -16.23 -59.53
N ALA A 372 10.85 -17.44 -58.96
CA ALA A 372 11.80 -18.53 -59.22
C ALA A 372 11.81 -18.94 -60.71
N LEU A 373 10.63 -19.06 -61.34
CA LEU A 373 10.46 -19.34 -62.77
C LEU A 373 11.11 -18.25 -63.64
N ILE A 374 10.90 -16.96 -63.33
CA ILE A 374 11.60 -15.86 -64.01
C ILE A 374 13.12 -15.99 -63.83
N HIS A 375 13.60 -16.24 -62.61
CA HIS A 375 15.03 -16.33 -62.33
C HIS A 375 15.73 -17.47 -63.09
N LEU A 376 15.08 -18.64 -63.23
CA LEU A 376 15.60 -19.74 -64.06
C LEU A 376 15.64 -19.33 -65.54
N ARG A 377 14.60 -18.67 -66.06
CA ARG A 377 14.56 -18.16 -67.43
C ARG A 377 15.57 -17.04 -67.73
N THR A 378 16.11 -16.38 -66.69
CA THR A 378 17.21 -15.39 -66.82
C THR A 378 18.59 -15.95 -66.51
N ALA A 379 18.70 -17.23 -66.13
CA ALA A 379 19.95 -17.91 -65.82
C ALA A 379 20.42 -18.86 -66.93
N ASN A 380 19.53 -19.16 -67.88
CA ASN A 380 19.79 -19.80 -69.18
C ASN A 380 19.80 -18.74 -70.29
#